data_AF-A0A661MXB1-F1
#
_entry.id   AF-A0A661MXB1-F1
#
_cell.length_a   1.000
_cell.length_b   1.000
_cell.length_c   1.000
_cell.angle_alpha   90.00
_cell.angle_beta   90.00
_cell.angle_gamma   90.00
#
_symmetry.space_group_name_H-M   'P 1'
#
loop_
_entity.id
_entity.type
_entity.pdbx_description
1 polymer ?
#
loop_
_entity_poly.entity_id
_entity_poly.type
_entity_poly.pdbx_seq_one_letter_code
_entity_poly.pdbx_strand_id
1 'polypeptide(L)'
;MAIARRKTVRPTGRVLWLTDDADQLVQQLDGTDLDQPPDAEALIDNISTDELTPGWVCYYYDETLARYCLVGLRGSHIKRDSIKNGGFGVIVSGRSKGCGSSRETAPYSEREAGIQIVVARSIEKIYGQNCQNIGLLTTTDFGVINRLRDGEEIPISEFTRGLDPISVDVVEHGGLFNYNRARLAGEVNPPAITTAERPMTMVEKIIASHAIVDAQADKVGVPAVKPGDSLFLRCDVRFSHEYVTPMADALFTSDLGKDAAVAEPETVFCFRDHLTFLPEVMSQEHIDMGLLDQARQLKDVQEAFAKRHRIKLYGEVVRDGKTVGSEGICHSKVIEDLALPGQVVLGTDSHTCTAGAVGCFAYGVGSTDMANAWFTRDARVAVPESVHFV
;
A
#
# COMPACT_ATOMS: atom_id res chain seq x y z
N MET A 1 21.38 -11.23 11.41
CA MET A 1 21.01 -10.93 12.80
C MET A 1 19.50 -10.85 12.83
N ALA A 2 18.84 -11.61 13.72
CA ALA A 2 17.39 -11.54 13.91
C ALA A 2 16.98 -10.08 14.15
N ILE A 3 16.00 -9.56 13.40
CA ILE A 3 15.47 -8.22 13.62
C ILE A 3 14.62 -8.28 14.89
N ALA A 4 15.02 -7.56 15.94
CA ALA A 4 14.30 -7.57 17.20
C ALA A 4 12.87 -7.00 17.01
N ARG A 5 11.88 -7.71 17.56
CA ARG A 5 10.48 -7.23 17.58
C ARG A 5 10.39 -5.90 18.34
N ARG A 6 9.68 -4.93 17.76
CA ARG A 6 9.29 -3.68 18.40
C ARG A 6 8.35 -4.00 19.56
N LYS A 7 8.73 -3.62 20.78
CA LYS A 7 7.90 -3.82 21.97
C LYS A 7 7.07 -2.59 22.31
N THR A 8 7.64 -1.43 22.05
CA THR A 8 7.12 -0.13 22.44
C THR A 8 7.47 0.91 21.38
N VAL A 9 6.78 2.04 21.41
CA VAL A 9 7.06 3.21 20.58
C VAL A 9 7.01 4.47 21.42
N ARG A 10 7.98 5.35 21.19
CA ARG A 10 7.98 6.74 21.64
C ARG A 10 8.09 7.62 20.40
N PRO A 11 6.97 8.13 19.85
CA PRO A 11 7.04 9.04 18.73
C PRO A 11 7.78 10.30 19.15
N THR A 12 8.54 10.86 18.23
CA THR A 12 9.22 12.14 18.36
C THR A 12 8.48 13.18 17.53
N GLY A 13 8.45 14.42 18.00
CA GLY A 13 7.78 15.51 17.28
C GLY A 13 6.39 15.83 17.79
N ARG A 14 5.75 16.79 17.13
CA ARG A 14 4.49 17.41 17.51
C ARG A 14 3.28 16.62 17.00
N VAL A 15 2.10 16.93 17.53
CA VAL A 15 0.84 16.38 17.04
C VAL A 15 0.26 17.36 16.01
N LEU A 16 0.02 16.88 14.80
CA LEU A 16 -0.73 17.61 13.78
C LEU A 16 -2.20 17.19 13.82
N TRP A 17 -3.06 18.10 14.24
CA TRP A 17 -4.50 17.99 14.11
C TRP A 17 -4.93 18.52 12.76
N LEU A 18 -5.43 17.63 11.89
CA LEU A 18 -6.01 18.01 10.61
C LEU A 18 -7.42 18.54 10.87
N THR A 19 -7.51 19.84 11.12
CA THR A 19 -8.77 20.56 11.36
C THR A 19 -9.21 21.36 10.14
N ASP A 20 -10.52 21.54 9.98
CA ASP A 20 -11.13 22.40 8.98
C ASP A 20 -11.04 23.91 9.34
N ASP A 21 -10.60 24.24 10.55
CA ASP A 21 -10.23 25.59 10.95
C ASP A 21 -8.86 25.97 10.35
N ALA A 22 -8.91 26.86 9.36
CA ALA A 22 -7.75 27.38 8.64
C ALA A 22 -6.69 28.00 9.57
N ASP A 23 -7.12 28.76 10.58
CA ASP A 23 -6.21 29.51 11.44
C ASP A 23 -5.47 28.54 12.37
N GLN A 24 -6.18 27.55 12.92
CA GLN A 24 -5.58 26.49 13.74
C GLN A 24 -4.62 25.60 12.93
N LEU A 25 -4.96 25.30 11.67
CA LEU A 25 -4.07 24.53 10.81
C LEU A 25 -2.79 25.31 10.51
N VAL A 26 -2.89 26.59 10.11
CA VAL A 26 -1.72 27.45 9.85
C VAL A 26 -0.87 27.63 11.10
N GLN A 27 -1.48 27.88 12.26
CA GLN A 27 -0.78 27.99 13.55
C GLN A 27 0.12 26.78 13.81
N GLN A 28 -0.40 25.56 13.60
CA GLN A 28 0.36 24.32 13.75
C GLN A 28 1.52 24.24 12.77
N LEU A 29 1.27 24.55 11.50
CA LEU A 29 2.29 24.52 10.44
C LEU A 29 3.43 25.52 10.70
N ASP A 30 3.14 26.67 11.31
CA ASP A 30 4.11 27.70 11.69
C ASP A 30 4.91 27.38 12.96
N GLY A 31 4.70 26.20 13.56
CA GLY A 31 5.48 25.72 14.70
C GLY A 31 4.81 25.90 16.07
N THR A 32 3.55 26.33 16.10
CA THR A 32 2.82 26.56 17.36
C THR A 32 1.79 25.46 17.61
N ASP A 33 1.91 24.73 18.71
CA ASP A 33 0.94 23.69 19.06
C ASP A 33 -0.38 24.29 19.54
N LEU A 34 -1.48 23.54 19.35
CA LEU A 34 -2.78 23.92 19.89
C LEU A 34 -2.81 23.62 21.40
N ASP A 35 -3.29 24.57 22.20
CA ASP A 35 -3.42 24.40 23.65
C ASP A 35 -4.36 23.23 23.99
N GLN A 36 -5.46 23.12 23.23
CA GLN A 36 -6.46 22.06 23.36
C GLN A 36 -6.65 21.34 22.03
N PRO A 37 -6.95 20.02 22.04
CA PRO A 37 -7.42 19.32 20.85
C PRO A 37 -8.63 20.03 20.24
N PRO A 38 -8.73 20.11 18.90
CA PRO A 38 -9.96 20.55 18.25
C PRO A 38 -11.15 19.63 18.60
N ASP A 39 -12.36 20.17 18.51
CA ASP A 39 -13.57 19.36 18.58
C ASP A 39 -13.54 18.28 17.50
N ALA A 40 -14.11 17.12 17.79
CA ALA A 40 -14.01 15.98 16.88
C ALA A 40 -14.71 16.23 15.53
N GLU A 41 -15.75 17.08 15.54
CA GLU A 41 -16.49 17.55 14.37
C GLU A 41 -15.70 18.55 13.51
N ALA A 42 -14.68 19.20 14.09
CA ALA A 42 -13.79 20.12 13.39
C ALA A 42 -12.59 19.40 12.75
N LEU A 43 -12.46 18.07 12.93
CA LEU A 43 -11.42 17.29 12.28
C LEU A 43 -11.85 16.93 10.85
N ILE A 44 -10.89 16.97 9.93
CA ILE A 44 -11.11 16.65 8.53
C ILE A 44 -11.37 15.15 8.38
N ASP A 45 -12.56 14.82 7.90
CA ASP A 45 -13.04 13.45 7.66
C ASP A 45 -12.72 12.94 6.24
N ASN A 46 -12.91 11.64 5.98
CA ASN A 46 -12.89 11.04 4.64
C ASN A 46 -11.71 11.48 3.75
N ILE A 47 -10.51 11.55 4.34
CA ILE A 47 -9.32 12.03 3.62
C ILE A 47 -8.91 10.95 2.62
N SER A 48 -8.95 11.30 1.34
CA SER A 48 -8.59 10.40 0.25
C SER A 48 -7.08 10.30 0.03
N THR A 49 -6.64 9.25 -0.67
CA THR A 49 -5.25 9.14 -1.12
C THR A 49 -4.86 10.26 -2.08
N ASP A 50 -5.80 10.82 -2.86
CA ASP A 50 -5.52 11.97 -3.72
C ASP A 50 -5.32 13.27 -2.91
N GLU A 51 -5.95 13.40 -1.73
CA GLU A 51 -5.68 14.51 -0.81
C GLU A 51 -4.31 14.37 -0.13
N LEU A 52 -3.84 13.13 0.10
CA LEU A 52 -2.51 12.84 0.65
C LEU A 52 -1.41 13.07 -0.38
N THR A 53 -1.56 12.45 -1.55
CA THR A 53 -0.64 12.52 -2.68
C THR A 53 -1.43 12.61 -3.99
N PRO A 54 -1.71 13.83 -4.49
CA PRO A 54 -2.37 14.02 -5.78
C PRO A 54 -1.71 13.22 -6.90
N GLY A 55 -2.45 12.88 -7.95
CA GLY A 55 -1.95 12.05 -9.05
C GLY A 55 -0.61 12.52 -9.63
N TRP A 56 -0.37 13.83 -9.75
CA TRP A 56 0.90 14.38 -10.23
C TRP A 56 2.08 14.22 -9.26
N VAL A 57 1.81 14.12 -7.95
CA VAL A 57 2.82 13.82 -6.93
C VAL A 57 3.30 12.37 -7.06
N CYS A 58 2.45 11.48 -7.56
CA CYS A 58 2.76 10.07 -7.75
C CYS A 58 3.76 9.81 -8.91
N TYR A 59 4.25 10.85 -9.58
CA TYR A 59 5.41 10.73 -10.48
C TYR A 59 6.74 10.62 -9.72
N TYR A 60 6.73 10.96 -8.41
CA TYR A 60 7.81 10.66 -7.49
C TYR A 60 7.54 9.32 -6.80
N TYR A 61 8.61 8.58 -6.51
CA TYR A 61 8.56 7.27 -5.85
C TYR A 61 9.66 7.10 -4.80
N ASP A 62 10.29 8.20 -4.40
CA ASP A 62 11.35 8.28 -3.39
C ASP A 62 10.96 9.25 -2.26
N GLU A 63 11.93 9.60 -1.40
CA GLU A 63 11.76 10.55 -0.29
C GLU A 63 11.28 11.95 -0.71
N THR A 64 11.29 12.28 -2.01
CA THR A 64 10.67 13.51 -2.53
C THR A 64 9.18 13.56 -2.23
N LEU A 65 8.50 12.41 -2.12
CA LEU A 65 7.09 12.32 -1.73
C LEU A 65 6.80 13.05 -0.41
N ALA A 66 7.72 13.02 0.54
CA ALA A 66 7.60 13.73 1.83
C ALA A 66 7.36 15.23 1.66
N ARG A 67 7.95 15.82 0.62
CA ARG A 67 7.86 17.25 0.32
C ARG A 67 6.46 17.65 -0.12
N TYR A 68 5.64 16.70 -0.54
CA TYR A 68 4.30 16.93 -1.08
C TYR A 68 3.21 16.22 -0.26
N CYS A 69 3.55 15.71 0.93
CA CYS A 69 2.58 15.12 1.84
C CYS A 69 1.45 16.12 2.14
N LEU A 70 0.19 15.71 1.88
CA LEU A 70 -1.04 16.46 2.12
C LEU A 70 -1.24 17.74 1.30
N VAL A 71 -0.48 17.96 0.22
CA VAL A 71 -0.67 19.16 -0.63
C VAL A 71 -2.00 19.16 -1.37
N GLY A 72 -2.66 18.00 -1.50
CA GLY A 72 -3.99 17.87 -2.07
C GLY A 72 -5.12 18.08 -1.07
N LEU A 73 -4.81 18.24 0.23
CA LEU A 73 -5.82 18.34 1.27
C LEU A 73 -6.73 19.56 1.02
N ARG A 74 -8.03 19.32 1.04
CA ARG A 74 -9.03 20.37 0.84
C ARG A 74 -8.92 21.48 1.91
N GLY A 75 -9.28 22.70 1.52
CA GLY A 75 -9.03 23.89 2.35
C GLY A 75 -7.54 24.25 2.40
N SER A 76 -6.81 24.01 1.30
CA SER A 76 -5.34 23.87 1.25
C SER A 76 -4.57 25.07 1.81
N HIS A 77 -4.15 24.96 3.08
CA HIS A 77 -3.06 25.75 3.68
C HIS A 77 -1.72 25.01 3.66
N ILE A 78 -1.75 23.69 3.41
CA ILE A 78 -0.57 22.83 3.33
C ILE A 78 0.09 23.02 1.97
N LYS A 79 1.36 23.41 2.00
CA LYS A 79 2.20 23.63 0.82
C LYS A 79 3.33 22.61 0.80
N ARG A 80 4.13 22.69 -0.27
CA ARG A 80 5.38 21.94 -0.35
C ARG A 80 6.21 22.14 0.92
N ASP A 81 6.75 21.05 1.45
CA ASP A 81 7.59 20.96 2.65
C ASP A 81 6.88 21.33 3.98
N SER A 82 5.59 21.69 3.98
CA SER A 82 4.85 22.06 5.20
C SER A 82 4.85 20.96 6.27
N ILE A 83 4.56 19.72 5.87
CA ILE A 83 4.53 18.59 6.82
C ILE A 83 5.94 18.17 7.21
N LYS A 84 6.83 18.02 6.22
CA LYS A 84 8.23 17.61 6.41
C LYS A 84 9.00 18.53 7.36
N ASN A 85 8.78 19.84 7.26
CA ASN A 85 9.46 20.82 8.11
C ASN A 85 8.71 21.12 9.41
N GLY A 86 7.47 20.65 9.55
CA GLY A 86 6.65 20.90 10.72
C GLY A 86 7.07 20.13 11.97
N GLY A 87 7.97 19.14 11.83
CA GLY A 87 8.46 18.35 12.97
C GLY A 87 7.35 17.55 13.65
N PHE A 88 6.39 17.06 12.87
CA PHE A 88 5.26 16.28 13.36
C PHE A 88 5.63 14.79 13.44
N GLY A 89 5.25 14.14 14.54
CA GLY A 89 5.39 12.69 14.71
C GLY A 89 4.05 11.94 14.73
N VAL A 90 2.96 12.67 14.97
CA VAL A 90 1.61 12.12 15.06
C VAL A 90 0.70 12.96 14.20
N ILE A 91 -0.14 12.32 13.39
CA ILE A 91 -1.18 12.99 12.63
C ILE A 91 -2.56 12.49 13.04
N VAL A 92 -3.49 13.41 13.27
CA VAL A 92 -4.84 13.12 13.74
C VAL A 92 -5.85 13.63 12.72
N SER A 93 -6.68 12.72 12.24
CA SER A 93 -7.77 12.97 11.29
C SER A 93 -9.10 12.63 11.95
N GLY A 94 -10.21 13.02 11.32
CA GLY A 94 -11.54 12.74 11.86
C GLY A 94 -11.99 11.30 11.61
N ARG A 95 -13.08 11.11 10.87
CA ARG A 95 -13.82 9.86 10.76
C ARG A 95 -13.12 8.77 9.93
N SER A 96 -12.54 9.12 8.78
CA SER A 96 -11.90 8.15 7.87
C SER A 96 -10.65 8.74 7.24
N LYS A 97 -9.63 7.89 7.03
CA LYS A 97 -8.33 8.24 6.44
C LYS A 97 -7.90 7.16 5.45
N GLY A 98 -7.47 7.61 4.26
CA GLY A 98 -6.85 6.77 3.24
C GLY A 98 -7.82 6.14 2.25
N CYS A 99 -8.97 6.78 1.97
CA CYS A 99 -9.93 6.23 1.01
C CYS A 99 -9.50 6.44 -0.44
N GLY A 100 -10.01 5.59 -1.35
CA GLY A 100 -9.72 5.68 -2.77
C GLY A 100 -8.67 4.67 -3.24
N SER A 101 -7.58 5.16 -3.84
CA SER A 101 -6.65 4.34 -4.62
C SER A 101 -5.72 3.50 -3.74
N SER A 102 -5.19 2.39 -4.27
CA SER A 102 -4.26 1.48 -3.56
C SER A 102 -2.84 2.04 -3.38
N ARG A 103 -2.60 3.29 -3.79
CA ARG A 103 -1.27 3.90 -3.91
C ARG A 103 -0.56 3.97 -2.55
N GLU A 104 0.51 3.21 -2.42
CA GLU A 104 1.37 3.24 -1.22
C GLU A 104 2.16 4.55 -1.09
N THR A 105 2.24 5.36 -2.16
CA THR A 105 2.84 6.71 -2.13
C THR A 105 2.20 7.60 -1.06
N ALA A 106 0.90 7.43 -0.78
CA ALA A 106 0.18 8.20 0.24
C ALA A 106 0.74 7.96 1.66
N PRO A 107 0.66 6.75 2.25
CA PRO A 107 1.25 6.50 3.57
C PRO A 107 2.79 6.61 3.57
N TYR A 108 3.45 6.33 2.44
CA TYR A 108 4.89 6.55 2.31
C TYR A 108 5.27 8.03 2.46
N SER A 109 4.50 8.95 1.87
CA SER A 109 4.73 10.39 2.01
C SER A 109 4.61 10.87 3.46
N GLU A 110 3.67 10.32 4.24
CA GLU A 110 3.52 10.63 5.66
C GLU A 110 4.71 10.11 6.45
N ARG A 111 5.11 8.85 6.24
CA ARG A 111 6.27 8.24 6.90
C ARG A 111 7.55 9.04 6.65
N GLU A 112 7.84 9.34 5.38
CA GLU A 112 9.05 10.08 5.00
C GLU A 112 8.99 11.58 5.39
N ALA A 113 7.81 12.12 5.66
CA ALA A 113 7.65 13.45 6.25
C ALA A 113 7.90 13.48 7.77
N GLY A 114 8.14 12.32 8.40
CA GLY A 114 8.44 12.19 9.83
C GLY A 114 7.28 11.67 10.67
N ILE A 115 6.11 11.42 10.08
CA ILE A 115 4.95 10.87 10.80
C ILE A 115 5.26 9.42 11.21
N GLN A 116 5.04 9.11 12.49
CA GLN A 116 5.23 7.78 13.08
C GLN A 116 3.90 7.12 13.44
N ILE A 117 2.87 7.91 13.73
CA ILE A 117 1.54 7.44 14.14
C ILE A 117 0.44 8.22 13.41
N VAL A 118 -0.51 7.49 12.84
CA VAL A 118 -1.75 8.02 12.25
C VAL A 118 -2.93 7.65 13.14
N VAL A 119 -3.73 8.65 13.52
CA VAL A 119 -4.93 8.49 14.34
C VAL A 119 -6.16 8.94 13.55
N ALA A 120 -7.17 8.08 13.45
CA ALA A 120 -8.47 8.41 12.86
C ALA A 120 -9.54 7.45 13.39
N ARG A 121 -10.83 7.80 13.37
CA ARG A 121 -11.89 6.88 13.86
C ARG A 121 -12.02 5.60 13.03
N SER A 122 -11.61 5.66 11.77
CA SER A 122 -11.54 4.53 10.83
C SER A 122 -10.33 4.68 9.93
N ILE A 123 -9.65 3.57 9.67
CA ILE A 123 -8.50 3.48 8.77
C ILE A 123 -8.92 2.58 7.61
N GLU A 124 -8.83 3.08 6.38
CA GLU A 124 -9.25 2.32 5.21
C GLU A 124 -8.35 1.11 4.99
N LYS A 125 -8.94 -0.04 4.59
CA LYS A 125 -8.27 -1.35 4.62
C LYS A 125 -6.92 -1.38 3.90
N ILE A 126 -6.87 -0.91 2.65
CA ILE A 126 -5.64 -0.94 1.83
C ILE A 126 -4.62 0.07 2.37
N TYR A 127 -5.05 1.27 2.74
CA TYR A 127 -4.17 2.26 3.34
C TYR A 127 -3.57 1.75 4.66
N GLY A 128 -4.38 1.14 5.54
CA GLY A 128 -3.91 0.54 6.78
C GLY A 128 -2.93 -0.61 6.56
N GLN A 129 -3.20 -1.49 5.59
CA GLN A 129 -2.26 -2.55 5.19
C GLN A 129 -0.94 -1.97 4.66
N ASN A 130 -0.99 -0.95 3.81
CA ASN A 130 0.20 -0.23 3.33
C ASN A 130 0.98 0.41 4.49
N CYS A 131 0.30 1.06 5.46
CA CYS A 131 0.95 1.59 6.66
C CYS A 131 1.70 0.50 7.43
N GLN A 132 1.06 -0.65 7.68
CA GLN A 132 1.69 -1.79 8.34
C GLN A 132 2.90 -2.30 7.56
N ASN A 133 2.79 -2.41 6.22
CA ASN A 133 3.86 -2.89 5.36
C ASN A 133 5.13 -2.03 5.48
N ILE A 134 4.96 -0.71 5.55
CA ILE A 134 6.06 0.26 5.62
C ILE A 134 6.47 0.62 7.05
N GLY A 135 5.81 0.04 8.06
CA GLY A 135 6.09 0.25 9.48
C GLY A 135 5.54 1.54 10.09
N LEU A 136 4.59 2.19 9.42
CA LEU A 136 3.82 3.34 9.91
C LEU A 136 2.66 2.84 10.78
N LEU A 137 2.59 3.32 12.03
CA LEU A 137 1.59 2.85 12.98
C LEU A 137 0.25 3.56 12.77
N THR A 138 -0.84 2.82 12.88
CA THR A 138 -2.20 3.38 12.83
C THR A 138 -2.96 2.98 14.09
N THR A 139 -3.86 3.84 14.56
CA THR A 139 -4.76 3.51 15.67
C THR A 139 -6.09 4.24 15.52
N THR A 140 -7.16 3.58 15.97
CA THR A 140 -8.49 4.20 16.14
C THR A 140 -8.75 4.69 17.56
N ASP A 141 -7.80 4.49 18.47
CA ASP A 141 -7.86 4.93 19.86
C ASP A 141 -7.21 6.31 20.03
N PHE A 142 -8.05 7.34 20.16
CA PHE A 142 -7.61 8.72 20.41
C PHE A 142 -6.99 8.89 21.81
N GLY A 143 -7.24 7.97 22.75
CA GLY A 143 -6.64 8.00 24.09
C GLY A 143 -5.12 7.88 24.07
N VAL A 144 -4.56 7.31 23.00
CA VAL A 144 -3.10 7.25 22.79
C VAL A 144 -2.49 8.65 22.73
N ILE A 145 -3.21 9.66 22.23
CA ILE A 145 -2.66 11.03 22.07
C ILE A 145 -2.29 11.66 23.41
N ASN A 146 -3.15 11.55 24.43
CA ASN A 146 -2.88 12.12 25.75
C ASN A 146 -1.70 11.42 26.43
N ARG A 147 -1.67 10.08 26.34
CA ARG A 147 -0.56 9.27 26.86
C ARG A 147 0.78 9.66 26.23
N LEU A 148 0.78 9.92 24.92
CA LEU A 148 1.96 10.39 24.21
C LEU A 148 2.40 11.80 24.64
N ARG A 149 1.45 12.73 24.84
CA ARG A 149 1.73 14.08 25.36
C ARG A 149 2.32 14.03 26.77
N ASP A 150 1.92 13.06 27.57
CA ASP A 150 2.47 12.80 28.91
C ASP A 150 3.85 12.11 28.88
N GLY A 151 4.38 11.83 27.68
CA GLY A 151 5.70 11.21 27.49
C GLY A 151 5.73 9.70 27.70
N GLU A 152 4.55 9.05 27.71
CA GLU A 152 4.44 7.60 27.87
C GLU A 152 5.05 6.86 26.67
N GLU A 153 5.73 5.75 26.97
CA GLU A 153 6.16 4.80 25.96
C GLU A 153 5.04 3.79 25.70
N ILE A 154 4.45 3.83 24.50
CA ILE A 154 3.23 3.08 24.21
C ILE A 154 3.59 1.67 23.74
N PRO A 155 3.03 0.60 24.33
CA PRO A 155 3.21 -0.76 23.82
C PRO A 155 2.74 -0.91 22.37
N ILE A 156 3.48 -1.67 21.55
CA ILE A 156 3.07 -1.95 20.17
C ILE A 156 1.74 -2.72 20.11
N SER A 157 1.39 -3.45 21.17
CA SER A 157 0.10 -4.11 21.32
C SER A 157 -1.10 -3.17 21.23
N GLU A 158 -0.92 -1.87 21.51
CA GLU A 158 -1.99 -0.87 21.36
C GLU A 158 -2.35 -0.61 19.90
N PHE A 159 -1.39 -0.74 18.98
CA PHE A 159 -1.55 -0.51 17.53
C PHE A 159 -1.92 -1.77 16.74
N THR A 160 -2.00 -2.90 17.42
CA THR A 160 -2.31 -4.20 16.80
C THR A 160 -3.66 -4.79 17.25
N ARG A 161 -4.40 -4.04 18.09
CA ARG A 161 -5.74 -4.44 18.53
C ARG A 161 -6.68 -4.64 17.34
N GLY A 162 -7.32 -5.81 17.27
CA GLY A 162 -8.25 -6.14 16.20
C GLY A 162 -7.59 -6.55 14.88
N LEU A 163 -6.25 -6.52 14.79
CA LEU A 163 -5.54 -7.07 13.65
C LEU A 163 -5.50 -8.60 13.75
N ASP A 164 -5.41 -9.22 12.58
CA ASP A 164 -5.18 -10.65 12.50
C ASP A 164 -3.72 -11.02 12.85
N PRO A 165 -3.43 -12.28 13.23
CA PRO A 165 -2.12 -12.64 13.77
C PRO A 165 -0.93 -12.33 12.87
N ILE A 166 -1.08 -12.45 11.54
CA ILE A 166 0.01 -12.14 10.60
C ILE A 166 0.24 -10.62 10.57
N SER A 167 -0.84 -9.83 10.55
CA SER A 167 -0.73 -8.37 10.62
C SER A 167 -0.14 -7.88 11.95
N VAL A 168 -0.44 -8.54 13.07
CA VAL A 168 0.24 -8.29 14.36
C VAL A 168 1.74 -8.50 14.21
N ASP A 169 2.17 -9.65 13.70
CA ASP A 169 3.59 -9.95 13.53
C ASP A 169 4.26 -8.97 12.56
N VAL A 170 3.61 -8.58 11.45
CA VAL A 170 4.14 -7.57 10.51
C VAL A 170 4.43 -6.25 11.21
N VAL A 171 3.49 -5.77 12.05
CA VAL A 171 3.65 -4.53 12.82
C VAL A 171 4.77 -4.67 13.86
N GLU A 172 4.84 -5.80 14.58
CA GLU A 172 5.88 -6.07 15.57
C GLU A 172 7.28 -6.17 14.95
N HIS A 173 7.41 -6.66 13.72
CA HIS A 173 8.69 -6.62 12.98
C HIS A 173 8.96 -5.25 12.34
N GLY A 174 8.01 -4.32 12.42
CA GLY A 174 8.16 -2.97 11.90
C GLY A 174 8.08 -2.87 10.38
N GLY A 175 7.37 -3.80 9.73
CA GLY A 175 7.17 -3.82 8.29
C GLY A 175 7.15 -5.23 7.69
N LEU A 176 6.52 -5.35 6.52
CA LEU A 176 6.31 -6.63 5.83
C LEU A 176 7.64 -7.28 5.43
N PHE A 177 8.61 -6.48 4.97
CA PHE A 177 9.92 -6.99 4.59
C PHE A 177 10.73 -7.53 5.78
N ASN A 178 10.71 -6.83 6.93
CA ASN A 178 11.35 -7.32 8.16
C ASN A 178 10.73 -8.65 8.60
N TYR A 179 9.40 -8.73 8.57
CA TYR A 179 8.67 -9.97 8.85
C TYR A 179 9.05 -11.08 7.87
N ASN A 180 9.10 -10.81 6.56
CA ASN A 180 9.44 -11.82 5.57
C ASN A 180 10.89 -12.30 5.66
N ARG A 181 11.84 -11.44 6.04
CA ARG A 181 13.20 -11.90 6.35
C ARG A 181 13.20 -12.90 7.50
N ALA A 182 12.49 -12.61 8.59
CA ALA A 182 12.35 -13.54 9.71
C ALA A 182 11.64 -14.84 9.29
N ARG A 183 10.58 -14.74 8.48
CA ARG A 183 9.83 -15.89 7.93
C ARG A 183 10.70 -16.79 7.07
N LEU A 184 11.45 -16.22 6.12
CA LEU A 184 12.32 -16.96 5.21
C LEU A 184 13.53 -17.57 5.93
N ALA A 185 13.98 -16.96 7.03
CA ALA A 185 15.00 -17.52 7.91
C ALA A 185 14.47 -18.62 8.86
N GLY A 186 13.15 -18.88 8.88
CA GLY A 186 12.52 -19.85 9.77
C GLY A 186 12.40 -19.38 11.23
N GLU A 187 12.62 -18.10 11.50
CA GLU A 187 12.53 -17.49 12.84
C GLU A 187 11.07 -17.25 13.26
N VAL A 188 10.18 -17.10 12.26
CA VAL A 188 8.74 -16.91 12.45
C VAL A 188 7.99 -17.77 11.44
N ASN A 189 6.86 -18.33 11.86
CA ASN A 189 5.98 -19.09 10.98
C ASN A 189 4.57 -18.50 11.06
N PRO A 190 3.89 -18.29 9.92
CA PRO A 190 2.47 -17.97 9.93
C PRO A 190 1.68 -19.02 10.73
N PRO A 191 0.59 -18.63 11.41
CA PRO A 191 -0.23 -19.56 12.17
C PRO A 191 -0.79 -20.65 11.25
N ALA A 192 -0.77 -21.90 11.71
CA ALA A 192 -1.37 -23.00 10.97
C ALA A 192 -2.90 -22.85 10.92
N ILE A 193 -3.49 -23.09 9.74
CA ILE A 193 -4.95 -23.16 9.60
C ILE A 193 -5.44 -24.46 10.24
N THR A 194 -6.29 -24.33 11.26
CA THR A 194 -6.88 -25.45 12.01
C THR A 194 -8.38 -25.60 11.76
N THR A 195 -8.92 -24.88 10.77
CA THR A 195 -10.32 -24.94 10.42
C THR A 195 -10.70 -26.34 9.92
N ALA A 196 -11.64 -26.98 10.64
CA ALA A 196 -12.18 -28.28 10.28
C ALA A 196 -12.96 -28.21 8.96
N GLU A 197 -13.06 -29.34 8.27
CA GLU A 197 -13.83 -29.45 7.03
C GLU A 197 -15.24 -28.90 7.19
N ARG A 198 -15.61 -28.00 6.28
CA ARG A 198 -16.92 -27.34 6.25
C ARG A 198 -17.31 -26.98 4.82
N PRO A 199 -18.59 -26.71 4.55
CA PRO A 199 -18.99 -26.02 3.33
C PRO A 199 -18.26 -24.68 3.19
N MET A 200 -17.81 -24.40 1.97
CA MET A 200 -17.05 -23.20 1.62
C MET A 200 -17.66 -22.48 0.42
N THR A 201 -17.63 -21.14 0.44
CA THR A 201 -17.91 -20.28 -0.71
C THR A 201 -16.86 -20.50 -1.81
N MET A 202 -17.09 -19.93 -3.00
CA MET A 202 -16.10 -19.97 -4.08
C MET A 202 -14.77 -19.34 -3.63
N VAL A 203 -14.82 -18.17 -2.98
CA VAL A 203 -13.62 -17.47 -2.49
C VAL A 203 -12.90 -18.29 -1.41
N GLU A 204 -13.64 -18.85 -0.44
CA GLU A 204 -13.05 -19.72 0.57
C GLU A 204 -12.36 -20.95 -0.05
N LYS A 205 -12.96 -21.57 -1.09
CA LYS A 205 -12.33 -22.70 -1.80
C LYS A 205 -11.05 -22.31 -2.52
N ILE A 206 -11.05 -21.17 -3.23
CA ILE A 206 -9.84 -20.65 -3.90
C ILE A 206 -8.75 -20.38 -2.87
N ILE A 207 -9.08 -19.71 -1.77
CA ILE A 207 -8.10 -19.44 -0.72
C ILE A 207 -7.58 -20.75 -0.10
N ALA A 208 -8.46 -21.70 0.21
CA ALA A 208 -8.07 -22.98 0.79
C ALA A 208 -7.10 -23.75 -0.12
N SER A 209 -7.30 -23.77 -1.44
CA SER A 209 -6.40 -24.46 -2.37
C SER A 209 -5.06 -23.74 -2.58
N HIS A 210 -4.99 -22.44 -2.35
CA HIS A 210 -3.77 -21.62 -2.54
C HIS A 210 -3.03 -21.33 -1.23
N ALA A 211 -3.57 -21.73 -0.09
CA ALA A 211 -2.96 -21.49 1.22
C ALA A 211 -1.58 -22.15 1.33
N ILE A 212 -0.56 -21.36 1.62
CA ILE A 212 0.82 -21.84 1.76
C ILE A 212 0.96 -22.54 3.12
N VAL A 213 1.28 -23.82 3.07
CA VAL A 213 1.52 -24.66 4.26
C VAL A 213 3.01 -24.75 4.55
N ASP A 214 3.83 -24.88 3.51
CA ASP A 214 5.29 -24.90 3.60
C ASP A 214 5.86 -24.21 2.36
N ALA A 215 6.40 -23.00 2.55
CA ALA A 215 6.96 -22.21 1.46
C ALA A 215 8.26 -22.82 0.90
N GLN A 216 9.04 -23.51 1.73
CA GLN A 216 10.32 -24.10 1.32
C GLN A 216 10.11 -25.40 0.54
N ALA A 217 9.09 -26.18 0.92
CA ALA A 217 8.69 -27.40 0.21
C ALA A 217 7.67 -27.15 -0.92
N ASP A 218 7.36 -25.88 -1.22
CA ASP A 218 6.37 -25.46 -2.21
C ASP A 218 4.99 -26.10 -2.04
N LYS A 219 4.59 -26.36 -0.78
CA LYS A 219 3.35 -27.05 -0.44
C LYS A 219 2.23 -26.04 -0.19
N VAL A 220 1.17 -26.17 -0.98
CA VAL A 220 -0.07 -25.40 -0.84
C VAL A 220 -1.26 -26.32 -0.56
N GLY A 221 -2.35 -25.72 -0.07
CA GLY A 221 -3.62 -26.39 0.12
C GLY A 221 -3.90 -26.75 1.59
N VAL A 222 -5.07 -26.34 2.07
CA VAL A 222 -5.64 -26.76 3.36
C VAL A 222 -7.06 -27.31 3.14
N PRO A 223 -7.57 -28.20 4.02
CA PRO A 223 -8.88 -28.82 3.82
C PRO A 223 -10.04 -27.81 3.81
N ALA A 224 -9.96 -26.79 4.67
CA ALA A 224 -10.96 -25.74 4.75
C ALA A 224 -10.39 -24.46 5.36
N VAL A 225 -11.06 -23.35 5.07
CA VAL A 225 -10.87 -22.04 5.71
C VAL A 225 -12.22 -21.48 6.15
N LYS A 226 -12.21 -20.45 6.99
CA LYS A 226 -13.38 -19.65 7.39
C LYS A 226 -13.01 -18.16 7.44
N PRO A 227 -13.99 -17.24 7.45
CA PRO A 227 -13.70 -15.82 7.58
C PRO A 227 -12.91 -15.53 8.85
N GLY A 228 -11.90 -14.65 8.74
CA GLY A 228 -10.98 -14.30 9.81
C GLY A 228 -9.78 -15.24 9.97
N ASP A 229 -9.73 -16.39 9.26
CA ASP A 229 -8.49 -17.16 9.15
C ASP A 229 -7.44 -16.32 8.41
N SER A 230 -6.20 -16.32 8.91
CA SER A 230 -5.08 -15.58 8.32
C SER A 230 -4.00 -16.48 7.79
N LEU A 231 -3.59 -16.23 6.56
CA LEU A 231 -2.62 -17.04 5.84
C LEU A 231 -1.90 -16.26 4.75
N PHE A 232 -0.83 -16.86 4.23
CA PHE A 232 -0.27 -16.49 2.94
C PHE A 232 -0.84 -17.39 1.86
N LEU A 233 -1.16 -16.82 0.71
CA LEU A 233 -1.66 -17.55 -0.45
C LEU A 233 -0.70 -17.40 -1.63
N ARG A 234 -0.57 -18.47 -2.41
CA ARG A 234 0.17 -18.47 -3.67
C ARG A 234 -0.58 -17.63 -4.70
N CYS A 235 0.15 -16.77 -5.41
CA CYS A 235 -0.41 -15.85 -6.40
C CYS A 235 -0.12 -16.36 -7.81
N ASP A 236 -1.16 -16.54 -8.63
CA ASP A 236 -1.03 -17.06 -10.00
C ASP A 236 -0.77 -15.96 -11.03
N VAL A 237 -1.31 -14.76 -10.82
CA VAL A 237 -1.11 -13.61 -11.70
C VAL A 237 -0.74 -12.41 -10.84
N ARG A 238 0.37 -11.75 -11.17
CA ARG A 238 0.89 -10.57 -10.45
C ARG A 238 1.15 -9.46 -11.46
N PHE A 239 0.49 -8.32 -11.34
CA PHE A 239 0.72 -7.22 -12.29
C PHE A 239 0.93 -5.86 -11.66
N SER A 240 1.65 -5.00 -12.38
CA SER A 240 1.83 -3.61 -12.00
C SER A 240 1.79 -2.67 -13.20
N HIS A 241 1.36 -1.44 -12.98
CA HIS A 241 1.30 -0.39 -14.01
C HIS A 241 2.41 0.65 -13.82
N GLU A 242 2.59 1.52 -14.80
CA GLU A 242 3.80 2.31 -15.05
C GLU A 242 4.16 3.30 -13.95
N TYR A 243 3.19 3.85 -13.23
CA TYR A 243 3.49 4.82 -12.16
C TYR A 243 3.67 4.18 -10.77
N VAL A 244 3.41 2.87 -10.64
CA VAL A 244 3.65 2.13 -9.38
C VAL A 244 4.82 1.15 -9.50
N THR A 245 5.10 0.61 -10.70
CA THR A 245 6.24 -0.28 -10.94
C THR A 245 7.57 0.30 -10.44
N PRO A 246 7.91 1.59 -10.67
CA PRO A 246 9.16 2.17 -10.17
C PRO A 246 9.28 2.14 -8.64
N MET A 247 8.22 2.44 -7.90
CA MET A 247 8.22 2.37 -6.44
C MET A 247 8.39 0.94 -5.94
N ALA A 248 7.63 0.00 -6.51
CA ALA A 248 7.74 -1.41 -6.15
C ALA A 248 9.13 -1.96 -6.46
N ASP A 249 9.74 -1.58 -7.59
CA ASP A 249 11.10 -1.97 -7.94
C ASP A 249 12.16 -1.35 -6.99
N ALA A 250 12.01 -0.06 -6.66
CA ALA A 250 12.90 0.60 -5.71
C ALA A 250 12.88 -0.10 -4.34
N LEU A 251 11.70 -0.45 -3.84
CA LEU A 251 11.51 -1.20 -2.60
C LEU A 251 12.08 -2.62 -2.69
N PHE A 252 11.79 -3.33 -3.78
CA PHE A 252 12.30 -4.67 -4.07
C PHE A 252 13.84 -4.69 -4.05
N THR A 253 14.46 -3.77 -4.78
CA THR A 253 15.92 -3.64 -4.89
C THR A 253 16.55 -3.18 -3.57
N SER A 254 15.92 -2.25 -2.85
CA SER A 254 16.45 -1.74 -1.58
C SER A 254 16.44 -2.80 -0.48
N ASP A 255 15.41 -3.66 -0.42
CA ASP A 255 15.26 -4.61 0.66
C ASP A 255 15.95 -5.96 0.39
N LEU A 256 15.87 -6.44 -0.86
CA LEU A 256 16.38 -7.76 -1.25
C LEU A 256 17.73 -7.70 -1.96
N GLY A 257 18.18 -6.50 -2.33
CA GLY A 257 19.44 -6.26 -3.03
C GLY A 257 19.28 -6.14 -4.55
N LYS A 258 20.30 -5.57 -5.20
CA LYS A 258 20.30 -5.29 -6.65
C LYS A 258 20.24 -6.52 -7.55
N ASP A 259 20.68 -7.66 -7.01
CA ASP A 259 20.72 -8.95 -7.70
C ASP A 259 19.48 -9.81 -7.41
N ALA A 260 18.52 -9.30 -6.64
CA ALA A 260 17.26 -9.99 -6.40
C ALA A 260 16.54 -10.26 -7.73
N ALA A 261 16.00 -11.46 -7.88
CA ALA A 261 15.30 -11.90 -9.09
C ALA A 261 13.81 -12.09 -8.80
N VAL A 262 12.97 -11.71 -9.77
CA VAL A 262 11.53 -12.00 -9.71
C VAL A 262 11.32 -13.51 -9.89
N ALA A 263 10.58 -14.12 -8.97
CA ALA A 263 10.21 -15.53 -9.00
C ALA A 263 9.04 -15.76 -9.97
N GLU A 264 9.20 -16.71 -10.89
CA GLU A 264 8.23 -17.05 -11.95
C GLU A 264 7.81 -15.81 -12.77
N PRO A 265 8.77 -15.14 -13.45
CA PRO A 265 8.51 -13.89 -14.17
C PRO A 265 7.47 -14.02 -15.29
N GLU A 266 7.20 -15.24 -15.77
CA GLU A 266 6.15 -15.56 -16.74
C GLU A 266 4.72 -15.36 -16.21
N THR A 267 4.56 -15.28 -14.89
CA THR A 267 3.28 -14.97 -14.22
C THR A 267 3.20 -13.50 -13.76
N VAL A 268 4.22 -12.71 -14.10
CA VAL A 268 4.31 -11.28 -13.79
C VAL A 268 4.10 -10.46 -15.05
N PHE A 269 3.33 -9.38 -14.95
CA PHE A 269 2.98 -8.53 -16.08
C PHE A 269 3.12 -7.05 -15.75
N CYS A 270 3.66 -6.28 -16.69
CA CYS A 270 3.68 -4.83 -16.61
C CYS A 270 2.70 -4.23 -17.62
N PHE A 271 2.03 -3.15 -17.24
CA PHE A 271 1.08 -2.43 -18.07
C PHE A 271 1.45 -0.96 -18.19
N ARG A 272 1.15 -0.36 -19.35
CA ARG A 272 1.28 1.07 -19.58
C ARG A 272 -0.02 1.63 -20.12
N ASP A 273 -0.91 2.03 -19.21
CA ASP A 273 -2.29 2.40 -19.52
C ASP A 273 -2.80 3.66 -18.80
N HIS A 274 -2.11 4.16 -17.78
CA HIS A 274 -2.55 5.33 -17.00
C HIS A 274 -2.03 6.67 -17.54
N LEU A 275 -0.80 6.70 -18.07
CA LEU A 275 -0.06 7.92 -18.42
C LEU A 275 0.10 8.11 -19.93
N THR A 276 -0.45 7.22 -20.75
CA THR A 276 -0.25 7.21 -22.21
C THR A 276 -0.63 8.52 -22.89
N PHE A 277 -1.72 9.17 -22.45
CA PHE A 277 -2.19 10.45 -22.98
C PHE A 277 -1.79 11.65 -22.11
N LEU A 278 -0.92 11.44 -21.11
CA LEU A 278 -0.51 12.50 -20.18
C LEU A 278 0.02 13.77 -20.88
N PRO A 279 0.83 13.70 -21.96
CA PRO A 279 1.27 14.91 -22.66
C PRO A 279 0.14 15.75 -23.26
N GLU A 280 -1.03 15.16 -23.53
CA GLU A 280 -2.18 15.83 -24.14
C GLU A 280 -3.09 16.52 -23.10
N VAL A 281 -3.05 16.05 -21.85
CA VAL A 281 -3.96 16.49 -20.78
C VAL A 281 -3.27 17.24 -19.64
N MET A 282 -1.93 17.19 -19.56
CA MET A 282 -1.19 17.90 -18.51
C MET A 282 -1.29 19.41 -18.70
N SER A 283 -1.65 20.13 -17.63
CA SER A 283 -1.65 21.60 -17.61
C SER A 283 -0.26 22.18 -17.84
N GLN A 284 -0.18 23.36 -18.49
CA GLN A 284 1.08 24.06 -18.72
C GLN A 284 1.87 24.32 -17.42
N GLU A 285 1.19 24.65 -16.31
CA GLU A 285 1.83 24.84 -14.99
C GLU A 285 2.64 23.61 -14.56
N HIS A 286 2.03 22.42 -14.62
CA HIS A 286 2.73 21.16 -14.30
C HIS A 286 3.85 20.83 -15.29
N ILE A 287 3.71 21.19 -16.56
CA ILE A 287 4.80 21.04 -17.56
C ILE A 287 5.98 21.94 -17.18
N ASP A 288 5.71 23.20 -16.83
CA ASP A 288 6.72 24.18 -16.43
C ASP A 288 7.41 23.78 -15.11
N MET A 289 6.73 23.00 -14.25
CA MET A 289 7.30 22.36 -13.06
C MET A 289 8.19 21.14 -13.38
N GLY A 290 8.30 20.73 -14.63
CA GLY A 290 9.09 19.57 -15.08
C GLY A 290 8.40 18.22 -14.86
N LEU A 291 7.10 18.20 -14.50
CA LEU A 291 6.40 16.96 -14.16
C LEU A 291 6.20 16.02 -15.35
N LEU A 292 6.16 16.57 -16.57
CA LEU A 292 6.07 15.74 -17.77
C LEU A 292 7.32 14.88 -17.97
N ASP A 293 8.51 15.45 -17.74
CA ASP A 293 9.76 14.71 -17.86
C ASP A 293 9.94 13.72 -16.71
N GLN A 294 9.50 14.08 -15.49
CA GLN A 294 9.42 13.14 -14.36
C GLN A 294 8.51 11.95 -14.70
N ALA A 295 7.32 12.19 -15.24
CA ALA A 295 6.40 11.13 -15.62
C ALA A 295 6.96 10.23 -16.73
N ARG A 296 7.70 10.80 -17.70
CA ARG A 296 8.39 10.02 -18.74
C ARG A 296 9.45 9.07 -18.17
N GLN A 297 10.17 9.49 -17.13
CA GLN A 297 11.17 8.63 -16.48
C GLN A 297 10.55 7.37 -15.85
N LEU A 298 9.31 7.43 -15.36
CA LEU A 298 8.61 6.24 -14.84
C LEU A 298 8.51 5.14 -15.89
N LYS A 299 8.26 5.53 -17.15
CA LYS A 299 8.21 4.61 -18.28
C LYS A 299 9.56 3.92 -18.51
N ASP A 300 10.64 4.67 -18.46
CA ASP A 300 12.00 4.13 -18.67
C ASP A 300 12.39 3.15 -17.55
N VAL A 301 12.03 3.47 -16.30
CA VAL A 301 12.26 2.58 -15.15
C VAL A 301 11.46 1.29 -15.26
N GLN A 302 10.18 1.36 -15.65
CA GLN A 302 9.35 0.16 -15.86
C GLN A 302 9.91 -0.71 -17.00
N GLU A 303 10.34 -0.12 -18.12
CA GLU A 303 10.96 -0.86 -19.23
C GLU A 303 12.25 -1.56 -18.80
N ALA A 304 13.10 -0.85 -18.04
CA ALA A 304 14.33 -1.40 -17.51
C ALA A 304 14.05 -2.58 -16.55
N PHE A 305 13.06 -2.43 -15.66
CA PHE A 305 12.60 -3.50 -14.77
C PHE A 305 12.11 -4.71 -15.56
N ALA A 306 11.20 -4.50 -16.52
CA ALA A 306 10.63 -5.57 -17.34
C ALA A 306 11.71 -6.31 -18.12
N LYS A 307 12.66 -5.58 -18.72
CA LYS A 307 13.79 -6.17 -19.45
C LYS A 307 14.75 -6.94 -18.53
N ARG A 308 15.08 -6.39 -17.36
CA ARG A 308 15.98 -7.02 -16.38
C ARG A 308 15.44 -8.38 -15.93
N HIS A 309 14.13 -8.47 -15.69
CA HIS A 309 13.49 -9.67 -15.17
C HIS A 309 12.79 -10.54 -16.23
N ARG A 310 12.86 -10.14 -17.51
CA ARG A 310 12.21 -10.83 -18.64
C ARG A 310 10.69 -10.94 -18.47
N ILE A 311 10.08 -9.87 -17.95
CA ILE A 311 8.65 -9.75 -17.70
C ILE A 311 7.96 -9.23 -18.96
N LYS A 312 6.75 -9.74 -19.25
CA LYS A 312 5.94 -9.24 -20.35
C LYS A 312 5.41 -7.84 -20.02
N LEU A 313 5.71 -6.87 -20.88
CA LEU A 313 5.18 -5.51 -20.82
C LEU A 313 4.15 -5.33 -21.93
N TYR A 314 2.91 -5.02 -21.54
CA TYR A 314 1.88 -4.48 -22.45
C TYR A 314 2.12 -2.98 -22.55
N GLY A 315 2.72 -2.56 -23.65
CA GLY A 315 3.26 -1.22 -23.83
C GLY A 315 2.29 -0.24 -24.48
N GLU A 316 2.89 0.77 -25.12
CA GLU A 316 2.18 1.78 -25.88
C GLU A 316 2.07 1.36 -27.35
N VAL A 317 0.94 1.70 -27.98
CA VAL A 317 0.74 1.54 -29.42
C VAL A 317 1.29 2.78 -30.13
N VAL A 318 2.24 2.57 -31.03
CA VAL A 318 2.84 3.62 -31.87
C VAL A 318 2.37 3.47 -33.32
N ARG A 319 1.85 4.55 -33.90
CA ARG A 319 1.51 4.65 -35.33
C ARG A 319 2.14 5.91 -35.91
N ASP A 320 2.80 5.78 -37.06
CA ASP A 320 3.49 6.87 -37.75
C ASP A 320 4.45 7.68 -36.83
N GLY A 321 5.14 6.98 -35.93
CA GLY A 321 6.08 7.60 -34.98
C GLY A 321 5.43 8.35 -33.81
N LYS A 322 4.10 8.26 -33.63
CA LYS A 322 3.38 8.86 -32.50
C LYS A 322 2.74 7.77 -31.63
N THR A 323 2.82 7.95 -30.31
CA THR A 323 2.00 7.18 -29.37
C THR A 323 0.53 7.53 -29.59
N VAL A 324 -0.31 6.52 -29.85
CA VAL A 324 -1.75 6.69 -30.12
C VAL A 324 -2.63 5.99 -29.10
N GLY A 325 -2.05 5.32 -28.10
CA GLY A 325 -2.78 4.61 -27.05
C GLY A 325 -1.94 3.53 -26.39
N SER A 326 -2.59 2.77 -25.51
CA SER A 326 -2.03 1.59 -24.84
C SER A 326 -2.40 0.31 -25.60
N GLU A 327 -1.59 -0.74 -25.48
CA GLU A 327 -1.96 -2.09 -25.94
C GLU A 327 -3.23 -2.61 -25.23
N GLY A 328 -3.54 -2.09 -24.04
CA GLY A 328 -4.79 -2.32 -23.36
C GLY A 328 -4.74 -1.88 -21.90
N ILE A 329 -5.92 -1.53 -21.38
CA ILE A 329 -6.09 -1.29 -19.93
C ILE A 329 -5.78 -2.60 -19.21
N CYS A 330 -5.01 -2.52 -18.12
CA CYS A 330 -4.53 -3.67 -17.36
C CYS A 330 -5.64 -4.67 -17.05
N HIS A 331 -6.78 -4.20 -16.53
CA HIS A 331 -7.91 -5.06 -16.17
C HIS A 331 -8.55 -5.77 -17.37
N SER A 332 -8.66 -5.10 -18.52
CA SER A 332 -9.16 -5.71 -19.77
C SER A 332 -8.24 -6.84 -20.21
N LYS A 333 -6.93 -6.59 -20.22
CA LYS A 333 -5.94 -7.61 -20.59
C LYS A 333 -5.88 -8.76 -19.60
N VAL A 334 -6.03 -8.48 -18.31
CA VAL A 334 -6.06 -9.51 -17.28
C VAL A 334 -7.24 -10.46 -17.52
N ILE A 335 -8.45 -9.96 -17.78
CA ILE A 335 -9.62 -10.84 -18.00
C ILE A 335 -9.64 -11.52 -19.37
N GLU A 336 -9.08 -10.89 -20.40
CA GLU A 336 -9.07 -11.42 -21.77
C GLU A 336 -7.99 -12.48 -21.99
N ASP A 337 -6.78 -12.22 -21.48
CA ASP A 337 -5.57 -12.93 -21.90
C ASP A 337 -4.85 -13.69 -20.77
N LEU A 338 -5.08 -13.34 -19.49
CA LEU A 338 -4.18 -13.78 -18.39
C LEU A 338 -4.86 -14.61 -17.29
N ALA A 339 -6.01 -14.17 -16.80
CA ALA A 339 -6.67 -14.75 -15.63
C ALA A 339 -7.55 -15.93 -16.00
N LEU A 340 -7.48 -17.00 -15.21
CA LEU A 340 -8.27 -18.22 -15.37
C LEU A 340 -9.13 -18.49 -14.13
N PRO A 341 -10.31 -19.12 -14.27
CA PRO A 341 -11.17 -19.45 -13.14
C PRO A 341 -10.43 -20.21 -12.03
N GLY A 342 -10.64 -19.80 -10.78
CA GLY A 342 -10.01 -20.40 -9.62
C GLY A 342 -8.64 -19.84 -9.25
N GLN A 343 -8.06 -18.94 -10.05
CA GLN A 343 -6.77 -18.30 -9.74
C GLN A 343 -6.87 -17.19 -8.70
N VAL A 344 -5.73 -16.89 -8.10
CA VAL A 344 -5.47 -15.67 -7.35
C VAL A 344 -4.80 -14.64 -8.26
N VAL A 345 -5.40 -13.44 -8.32
CA VAL A 345 -4.87 -12.32 -9.11
C VAL A 345 -4.55 -11.13 -8.20
N LEU A 346 -3.30 -10.66 -8.25
CA LEU A 346 -2.85 -9.45 -7.57
C LEU A 346 -2.44 -8.38 -8.56
N GLY A 347 -2.80 -7.14 -8.25
CA GLY A 347 -2.45 -5.98 -9.05
C GLY A 347 -2.17 -4.78 -8.17
N THR A 348 -1.30 -3.88 -8.61
CA THR A 348 -1.05 -2.61 -7.91
C THR A 348 -2.15 -1.55 -8.09
N ASP A 349 -3.30 -1.95 -8.65
CA ASP A 349 -4.49 -1.12 -8.89
C ASP A 349 -5.70 -1.61 -8.07
N SER A 350 -6.51 -0.68 -7.56
CA SER A 350 -7.68 -0.99 -6.73
C SER A 350 -8.78 -1.76 -7.47
N HIS A 351 -8.87 -1.63 -8.80
CA HIS A 351 -9.89 -2.29 -9.62
C HIS A 351 -9.48 -3.70 -10.06
N THR A 352 -8.39 -4.26 -9.50
CA THR A 352 -7.99 -5.65 -9.75
C THR A 352 -9.10 -6.66 -9.44
N CYS A 353 -10.06 -6.30 -8.58
CA CYS A 353 -11.28 -7.08 -8.32
C CYS A 353 -12.09 -7.40 -9.59
N THR A 354 -11.89 -6.69 -10.70
CA THR A 354 -12.50 -6.96 -12.01
C THR A 354 -12.29 -8.41 -12.46
N ALA A 355 -11.13 -9.02 -12.15
CA ALA A 355 -10.86 -10.42 -12.49
C ALA A 355 -11.77 -11.42 -11.75
N GLY A 356 -12.48 -10.99 -10.69
CA GLY A 356 -13.53 -11.79 -10.07
C GLY A 356 -14.67 -12.17 -11.03
N ALA A 357 -14.89 -11.38 -12.10
CA ALA A 357 -15.89 -11.67 -13.13
C ALA A 357 -15.62 -12.98 -13.89
N VAL A 358 -14.36 -13.43 -13.94
CA VAL A 358 -13.96 -14.72 -14.55
C VAL A 358 -13.70 -15.81 -13.50
N GLY A 359 -14.21 -15.64 -12.27
CA GLY A 359 -14.13 -16.64 -11.21
C GLY A 359 -12.80 -16.69 -10.46
N CYS A 360 -12.03 -15.59 -10.46
CA CYS A 360 -10.80 -15.46 -9.66
C CYS A 360 -11.08 -14.91 -8.25
N PHE A 361 -10.14 -15.13 -7.34
CA PHE A 361 -10.00 -14.30 -6.15
C PHE A 361 -8.98 -13.19 -6.43
N ALA A 362 -9.46 -11.95 -6.60
CA ALA A 362 -8.62 -10.87 -7.09
C ALA A 362 -8.75 -9.61 -6.23
N TYR A 363 -7.61 -8.98 -5.88
CA TYR A 363 -7.60 -7.77 -5.07
C TYR A 363 -6.36 -6.90 -5.34
N GLY A 364 -6.53 -5.59 -5.11
CA GLY A 364 -5.47 -4.61 -5.26
C GLY A 364 -4.53 -4.59 -4.06
N VAL A 365 -3.26 -4.31 -4.30
CA VAL A 365 -2.20 -4.23 -3.28
C VAL A 365 -1.29 -3.01 -3.49
N GLY A 366 -0.56 -2.61 -2.44
CA GLY A 366 0.46 -1.56 -2.53
C GLY A 366 1.79 -2.05 -3.12
N SER A 367 2.75 -1.12 -3.22
CA SER A 367 4.07 -1.38 -3.79
C SER A 367 4.87 -2.41 -2.99
N THR A 368 4.84 -2.36 -1.66
CA THR A 368 5.55 -3.30 -0.79
C THR A 368 4.98 -4.73 -0.88
N ASP A 369 3.65 -4.88 -0.92
CA ASP A 369 3.01 -6.18 -1.10
C ASP A 369 3.35 -6.78 -2.48
N MET A 370 3.35 -5.97 -3.55
CA MET A 370 3.73 -6.43 -4.89
C MET A 370 5.22 -6.81 -4.96
N ALA A 371 6.09 -6.00 -4.39
CA ALA A 371 7.52 -6.31 -4.29
C ALA A 371 7.76 -7.61 -3.50
N ASN A 372 7.02 -7.83 -2.41
CA ASN A 372 7.05 -9.12 -1.72
C ASN A 372 6.58 -10.25 -2.64
N ALA A 373 5.42 -10.10 -3.29
CA ALA A 373 4.87 -11.12 -4.17
C ALA A 373 5.78 -11.46 -5.35
N TRP A 374 6.56 -10.51 -5.87
CA TRP A 374 7.60 -10.77 -6.88
C TRP A 374 8.71 -11.68 -6.37
N PHE A 375 9.05 -11.62 -5.09
CA PHE A 375 10.10 -12.46 -4.50
C PHE A 375 9.57 -13.80 -4.00
N THR A 376 8.48 -13.79 -3.23
CA THR A 376 7.99 -14.96 -2.50
C THR A 376 6.92 -15.74 -3.25
N ARG A 377 6.34 -15.16 -4.31
CA ARG A 377 5.15 -15.64 -5.01
C ARG A 377 3.88 -15.62 -4.16
N ASP A 378 3.90 -14.92 -3.03
CA ASP A 378 2.80 -14.94 -2.06
C ASP A 378 2.35 -13.56 -1.59
N ALA A 379 1.12 -13.52 -1.09
CA ALA A 379 0.57 -12.37 -0.39
C ALA A 379 -0.24 -12.81 0.83
N ARG A 380 -0.31 -11.92 1.82
CA ARG A 380 -1.10 -12.15 3.02
C ARG A 380 -2.57 -11.86 2.77
N VAL A 381 -3.44 -12.68 3.37
CA VAL A 381 -4.88 -12.45 3.40
C VAL A 381 -5.44 -12.84 4.77
N ALA A 382 -6.41 -12.06 5.24
CA ALA A 382 -7.41 -12.53 6.18
C ALA A 382 -8.65 -12.92 5.35
N VAL A 383 -9.08 -14.17 5.45
CA VAL A 383 -10.20 -14.71 4.67
C VAL A 383 -11.42 -13.81 4.87
N PRO A 384 -11.98 -13.23 3.79
CA PRO A 384 -13.05 -12.25 3.92
C PRO A 384 -14.40 -12.91 4.19
N GLU A 385 -15.31 -12.17 4.82
CA GLU A 385 -16.73 -12.48 4.76
C GLU A 385 -17.25 -12.32 3.31
N SER A 386 -18.37 -12.96 3.00
CA SER A 386 -18.97 -12.93 1.66
C SER A 386 -20.41 -12.45 1.72
N VAL A 387 -20.77 -11.54 0.80
CA VAL A 387 -22.15 -11.12 0.56
C VAL A 387 -22.58 -11.68 -0.80
N HIS A 388 -23.72 -12.36 -0.82
CA HIS A 388 -24.28 -12.94 -2.04
C HIS A 388 -25.45 -12.10 -2.53
N PHE A 389 -25.34 -11.53 -3.73
CA PHE A 389 -26.38 -10.78 -4.40
C PHE A 389 -27.06 -11.71 -5.41
N VAL A 390 -28.36 -11.95 -5.24
CA VAL A 390 -29.19 -12.83 -6.08
C VAL A 390 -30.09 -12.01 -6.99
#